data_AF-A0A9N6WXP2-F1
#
_entry.id   AF-A0A9N6WXP2-F1
#
_cell.length_a   1.000
_cell.length_b   1.000
_cell.length_c   1.000
_cell.angle_alpha   90.00
_cell.angle_beta   90.00
_cell.angle_gamma   90.00
#
_symmetry.space_group_name_H-M   'P 1'
#
loop_
_entity.id
_entity.type
_entity.pdbx_description
1 polymer ?
#
loop_
_entity_poly.entity_id
_entity_poly.type
_entity_poly.pdbx_seq_one_letter_code
_entity_poly.pdbx_strand_id
1 'polypeptide(L)'
;MSESSANEKPNKVSRLMDDDEEIRSFEGFEVKRILKENPENKLFAVEGVFRRVTGSAEPTSAVVVLEKTHFTGAEVSEILTQATRVERIFQNDVYGNFLCYPPLDYNSVKATVIHPATAKHISKFSSKTPVLIEETAEVYESVTLPHIQESRFDNQWVYNILEHKKEADRIVFEDPDPVSGFILIPDLKWDCRTISNLYLTAIVFARDIKSLRDLTADHLPLLNNILDNGSAAISEKYGVPASQLRIYVHYQPSYYHLHVHFTSLEFTPLGCSTERAHLLKTVIGNIKLKSSYYQEIALSSLTFEGDQLLDRYREHLKNGSDQPPVSGAVFNRVLPLPGDSWSEAASDWYCHLHGDATDVRKSLKPRSTDCLFGSSCYALPLNALTTQSRNNDCCFSCRAPIARVTDDMVSFWCHAVRWFHDGSSEAESSPTALEAAFYALNEALKKEEESFFGRKLLLKCGAEALTVWLVGDDAFTMEGVGASVINLSRSDKRRVLFKHEEQHVTKASSSVSEHAVSRAMLHSILTELQESAFYLPPSSRVVKDFALGFLPVST
;
A
#
# COMPACT_ATOMS: atom_id res chain seq x y z
N MET A 1 56.47 -25.06 57.75
CA MET A 1 56.09 -24.14 58.83
C MET A 1 56.35 -22.72 58.36
N SER A 2 55.47 -21.80 58.77
CA SER A 2 55.60 -20.34 58.83
C SER A 2 55.72 -19.52 57.52
N GLU A 3 54.56 -19.02 57.09
CA GLU A 3 54.14 -17.61 56.94
C GLU A 3 55.15 -16.49 56.60
N SER A 4 54.80 -15.71 55.56
CA SER A 4 54.59 -14.24 55.55
C SER A 4 54.27 -13.81 54.10
N SER A 5 53.55 -12.77 53.70
CA SER A 5 52.54 -11.84 54.23
C SER A 5 52.23 -10.86 53.07
N ALA A 6 50.98 -10.47 52.81
CA ALA A 6 50.58 -9.18 52.18
C ALA A 6 49.05 -9.19 51.99
N ASN A 7 48.25 -8.60 52.88
CA ASN A 7 47.81 -7.20 52.89
C ASN A 7 46.86 -6.83 51.72
N GLU A 8 45.56 -7.10 51.89
CA GLU A 8 44.49 -6.55 51.05
C GLU A 8 43.53 -5.69 51.89
N LYS A 9 43.24 -4.50 51.37
CA LYS A 9 42.32 -3.48 51.93
C LYS A 9 40.86 -3.91 51.74
N PRO A 10 39.93 -3.43 52.59
CA PRO A 10 38.56 -3.94 52.64
C PRO A 10 37.72 -3.44 51.46
N ASN A 11 37.15 -4.39 50.71
CA ASN A 11 36.20 -4.12 49.66
C ASN A 11 34.84 -3.77 50.29
N LYS A 12 34.41 -2.53 50.08
CA LYS A 12 33.22 -1.94 50.69
C LYS A 12 32.02 -2.12 49.76
N VAL A 13 31.53 -3.36 49.60
CA VAL A 13 30.20 -3.63 49.02
C VAL A 13 29.61 -4.87 49.69
N SER A 14 28.88 -4.68 50.79
CA SER A 14 27.86 -5.63 51.23
C SER A 14 27.00 -4.96 52.29
N ARG A 15 25.89 -4.37 51.85
CA ARG A 15 24.65 -4.15 52.62
C ARG A 15 23.72 -3.28 51.80
N LEU A 16 22.98 -3.91 50.90
CA LEU A 16 21.65 -3.43 50.51
C LEU A 16 20.76 -4.66 50.33
N MET A 17 19.93 -4.88 51.36
CA MET A 17 18.54 -5.36 51.29
C MET A 17 18.31 -6.82 50.86
N ASP A 18 18.38 -7.72 51.85
CA ASP A 18 17.61 -8.97 51.88
C ASP A 18 16.30 -8.68 52.64
N ASP A 19 15.21 -8.45 51.91
CA ASP A 19 13.82 -8.60 52.37
C ASP A 19 13.02 -9.14 51.16
N ASP A 20 13.51 -10.23 50.55
CA ASP A 20 12.80 -10.94 49.49
C ASP A 20 11.64 -11.74 50.11
N GLU A 21 10.45 -11.13 50.15
CA GLU A 21 9.22 -11.90 50.20
C GLU A 21 9.09 -12.71 48.91
N GLU A 22 9.53 -13.96 48.98
CA GLU A 22 9.39 -14.93 47.91
C GLU A 22 7.91 -15.07 47.52
N ILE A 23 7.54 -14.61 46.32
CA ILE A 23 6.16 -14.71 45.81
C ILE A 23 5.85 -16.19 45.55
N ARG A 24 5.17 -16.83 46.52
CA ARG A 24 4.79 -18.25 46.46
C ARG A 24 3.35 -18.49 45.97
N SER A 25 2.54 -17.45 45.87
CA SER A 25 1.17 -17.52 45.35
C SER A 25 0.75 -16.19 44.69
N PHE A 26 -0.27 -16.25 43.84
CA PHE A 26 -0.97 -15.06 43.30
C PHE A 26 -2.20 -14.68 44.15
N GLU A 27 -2.25 -15.12 45.41
CA GLU A 27 -3.34 -14.76 46.31
C GLU A 27 -3.39 -13.24 46.50
N GLY A 28 -4.58 -12.65 46.35
CA GLY A 28 -4.77 -11.20 46.44
C GLY A 28 -4.24 -10.40 45.24
N PHE A 29 -3.81 -11.03 44.15
CA PHE A 29 -3.45 -10.34 42.91
C PHE A 29 -4.70 -9.94 42.13
N GLU A 30 -4.90 -8.63 41.95
CA GLU A 30 -5.99 -8.09 41.13
C GLU A 30 -5.43 -7.57 39.80
N VAL A 31 -5.93 -8.11 38.69
CA VAL A 31 -5.60 -7.62 37.34
C VAL A 31 -6.27 -6.27 37.12
N LYS A 32 -5.47 -5.27 36.77
CA LYS A 32 -5.96 -3.93 36.43
C LYS A 32 -6.21 -3.79 34.94
N ARG A 33 -5.25 -4.22 34.11
CA ARG A 33 -5.38 -4.26 32.64
C ARG A 33 -4.35 -5.17 32.00
N ILE A 34 -4.66 -5.59 30.78
CA ILE A 34 -3.71 -6.29 29.92
C ILE A 34 -2.78 -5.26 29.29
N LEU A 35 -1.47 -5.51 29.39
CA LEU A 35 -0.44 -4.67 28.80
C LEU A 35 -0.07 -5.15 27.39
N LYS A 36 0.05 -6.47 27.18
CA LYS A 36 0.43 -7.05 25.89
C LYS A 36 -0.07 -8.48 25.76
N GLU A 37 -0.55 -8.82 24.57
CA GLU A 37 -0.82 -10.18 24.14
C GLU A 37 0.01 -10.47 22.89
N ASN A 38 0.74 -11.58 22.88
CA ASN A 38 1.51 -12.03 21.73
C ASN A 38 1.18 -13.51 21.45
N PRO A 39 0.29 -13.80 20.48
CA PRO A 39 -0.08 -15.16 20.11
C PRO A 39 1.08 -15.98 19.54
N GLU A 40 2.03 -15.35 18.83
CA GLU A 40 3.17 -16.01 18.19
C GLU A 40 4.11 -16.62 19.23
N ASN A 41 4.48 -15.83 20.24
CA ASN A 41 5.32 -16.28 21.36
C ASN A 41 4.51 -16.90 22.51
N LYS A 42 3.17 -16.97 22.38
CA LYS A 42 2.25 -17.50 23.39
C LYS A 42 2.48 -16.85 24.76
N LEU A 43 2.58 -15.51 24.75
CA LEU A 43 2.92 -14.68 25.91
C LEU A 43 1.82 -13.65 26.17
N PHE A 44 1.52 -13.40 27.44
CA PHE A 44 0.74 -12.23 27.86
C PHE A 44 1.41 -11.50 29.02
N ALA A 45 1.22 -10.18 29.09
CA ALA A 45 1.66 -9.34 30.19
C ALA A 45 0.49 -8.52 30.75
N VAL A 46 0.38 -8.44 32.07
CA VAL A 46 -0.66 -7.68 32.78
C VAL A 46 -0.07 -6.72 33.79
N GLU A 47 -0.74 -5.58 33.97
CA GLU A 47 -0.59 -4.72 35.13
C GLU A 47 -1.63 -5.14 36.15
N GLY A 48 -1.21 -5.34 37.39
CA GLY A 48 -2.08 -5.63 38.50
C GLY A 48 -1.55 -5.04 39.80
N VAL A 49 -2.19 -5.42 40.90
CA VAL A 49 -1.88 -4.96 42.25
C VAL A 49 -2.01 -6.14 43.21
N PHE A 50 -1.04 -6.32 44.10
CA PHE A 50 -1.19 -7.24 45.23
C PHE A 50 -1.87 -6.49 46.38
N ARG A 51 -3.14 -6.83 46.68
CA ARG A 51 -3.76 -6.35 47.92
C ARG A 51 -3.30 -7.27 49.05
N ARG A 52 -2.40 -6.78 49.92
CA ARG A 52 -2.12 -7.51 51.16
C ARG A 52 -3.38 -7.58 52.00
N VAL A 53 -3.71 -8.79 52.44
CA VAL A 53 -4.71 -9.01 53.48
C VAL A 53 -4.10 -8.52 54.80
N THR A 54 -4.53 -7.31 55.22
CA THR A 54 -4.29 -6.62 56.52
C THR A 54 -2.92 -5.95 56.76
N GLY A 55 -2.95 -4.64 57.08
CA GLY A 55 -1.88 -3.92 57.79
C GLY A 55 -0.91 -3.05 56.95
N SER A 56 -1.34 -1.83 56.59
CA SER A 56 -0.51 -0.62 56.42
C SER A 56 0.69 -0.60 55.44
N ALA A 57 0.46 -0.88 54.15
CA ALA A 57 1.25 -0.30 53.06
C ALA A 57 0.32 -0.01 51.87
N GLU A 58 0.53 1.10 51.14
CA GLU A 58 -0.27 1.43 49.96
C GLU A 58 -0.15 0.32 48.90
N PRO A 59 -1.24 -0.01 48.18
CA PRO A 59 -1.22 -0.98 47.10
C PRO A 59 -0.19 -0.61 46.03
N THR A 60 0.85 -1.41 45.87
CA THR A 60 1.89 -1.20 44.85
C THR A 60 1.59 -1.99 43.59
N SER A 61 1.78 -1.34 42.43
CA SER A 61 1.58 -1.98 41.13
C SER A 61 2.58 -3.12 40.92
N ALA A 62 2.17 -4.13 40.16
CA ALA A 62 3.01 -5.21 39.70
C ALA A 62 2.78 -5.46 38.20
N VAL A 63 3.82 -5.92 37.51
CA VAL A 63 3.71 -6.47 36.14
C VAL A 63 3.93 -7.96 36.22
N VAL A 64 3.00 -8.75 35.68
CA VAL A 64 3.11 -10.21 35.57
C VAL A 64 3.14 -10.57 34.10
N VAL A 65 4.17 -11.30 33.68
CA VAL A 65 4.33 -11.81 32.32
C VAL A 65 4.26 -13.33 32.36
N LEU A 66 3.29 -13.91 31.65
CA LEU A 66 3.13 -15.35 31.53
C LEU A 66 3.45 -15.80 30.10
N GLU A 67 4.27 -16.83 29.97
CA GLU A 67 4.77 -17.34 28.69
C GLU A 67 4.67 -18.88 28.69
N LYS A 68 4.11 -19.46 27.63
CA LYS A 68 4.13 -20.93 27.46
C LYS A 68 5.57 -21.41 27.30
N THR A 69 5.95 -22.48 27.98
CA THR A 69 7.26 -23.11 27.78
C THR A 69 7.32 -23.78 26.40
N HIS A 70 8.52 -23.83 25.80
CA HIS A 70 8.73 -24.59 24.57
C HIS A 70 8.79 -26.08 24.88
N PHE A 71 8.46 -26.93 23.90
CA PHE A 71 8.71 -28.36 24.01
C PHE A 71 10.19 -28.66 23.83
N THR A 72 10.68 -29.70 24.50
CA THR A 72 11.99 -30.29 24.25
C THR A 72 11.83 -31.66 23.58
N GLY A 73 12.84 -32.08 22.81
CA GLY A 73 12.79 -33.39 22.13
C GLY A 73 12.61 -34.57 23.09
N ALA A 74 13.08 -34.45 24.35
CA ALA A 74 12.97 -35.48 25.37
C ALA A 74 11.52 -35.68 25.87
N GLU A 75 10.69 -34.64 25.86
CA GLU A 75 9.33 -34.67 26.41
C GLU A 75 8.30 -35.21 25.42
N VAL A 76 8.61 -35.24 24.12
CA VAL A 76 7.66 -35.58 23.05
C VAL A 76 7.04 -36.96 23.27
N SER A 77 7.86 -37.95 23.63
CA SER A 77 7.39 -39.32 23.87
C SER A 77 6.49 -39.44 25.11
N GLU A 78 6.68 -38.58 26.11
CA GLU A 78 5.87 -38.55 27.33
C GLU A 78 4.54 -37.80 27.13
N ILE A 79 4.54 -36.82 26.23
CA ILE A 79 3.34 -36.08 25.83
C ILE A 79 2.46 -36.91 24.88
N LEU A 80 3.02 -37.65 23.93
CA LEU A 80 2.24 -38.41 22.94
C LEU A 80 1.84 -39.80 23.45
N THR A 81 1.16 -39.83 24.60
CA THR A 81 0.74 -41.06 25.29
C THR A 81 -0.78 -41.15 25.41
N GLN A 82 -1.29 -42.29 25.88
CA GLN A 82 -2.72 -42.49 26.15
C GLN A 82 -3.26 -41.56 27.26
N ALA A 83 -2.39 -40.97 28.08
CA ALA A 83 -2.77 -40.01 29.12
C ALA A 83 -3.17 -38.64 28.53
N THR A 84 -2.76 -38.36 27.29
CA THR A 84 -3.05 -37.10 26.62
C THR A 84 -4.42 -37.13 26.00
N ARG A 85 -5.27 -36.19 26.44
CA ARG A 85 -6.60 -36.01 25.85
C ARG A 85 -6.46 -35.19 24.56
N VAL A 86 -7.14 -35.62 23.51
CA VAL A 86 -7.24 -34.88 22.25
C VAL A 86 -8.69 -34.58 21.91
N GLU A 87 -8.94 -33.39 21.41
CA GLU A 87 -10.24 -32.94 20.96
C GLU A 87 -10.11 -32.44 19.53
N ARG A 88 -10.89 -33.01 18.62
CA ARG A 88 -10.80 -32.68 17.19
C ARG A 88 -11.47 -31.35 16.90
N ILE A 89 -10.72 -30.43 16.31
CA ILE A 89 -11.25 -29.16 15.78
C ILE A 89 -11.77 -29.37 14.36
N PHE A 90 -10.94 -29.97 13.49
CA PHE A 90 -11.26 -30.17 12.07
C PHE A 90 -10.50 -31.37 11.51
N GLN A 91 -11.03 -31.97 10.44
CA GLN A 91 -10.34 -33.00 9.68
C GLN A 91 -10.72 -32.97 8.21
N ASN A 92 -9.69 -32.95 7.35
CA ASN A 92 -9.82 -33.13 5.91
C ASN A 92 -8.83 -34.18 5.44
N ASP A 93 -9.35 -35.35 5.05
CA ASP A 93 -8.56 -36.51 4.64
C ASP A 93 -7.45 -36.85 5.67
N VAL A 94 -6.18 -36.76 5.29
CA VAL A 94 -5.02 -37.04 6.15
C VAL A 94 -4.64 -35.87 7.07
N TYR A 95 -5.23 -34.68 6.91
CA TYR A 95 -4.93 -33.50 7.71
C TYR A 95 -5.97 -33.29 8.81
N GLY A 96 -5.56 -33.51 10.06
CA GLY A 96 -6.39 -33.27 11.26
C GLY A 96 -5.81 -32.18 12.15
N ASN A 97 -6.68 -31.32 12.69
CA ASN A 97 -6.32 -30.30 13.68
C ASN A 97 -7.02 -30.61 15.01
N PHE A 98 -6.26 -30.63 16.11
CA PHE A 98 -6.73 -31.08 17.42
C PHE A 98 -6.25 -30.14 18.53
N LEU A 99 -7.09 -29.91 19.53
CA LEU A 99 -6.66 -29.41 20.83
C LEU A 99 -6.06 -30.57 21.61
N CYS A 100 -4.82 -30.40 22.08
CA CYS A 100 -4.09 -31.39 22.84
C CYS A 100 -3.99 -30.94 24.29
N TYR A 101 -4.33 -31.82 25.23
CA TYR A 101 -4.25 -31.58 26.67
C TYR A 101 -3.29 -32.61 27.29
N PRO A 102 -1.98 -32.30 27.36
CA PRO A 102 -0.96 -33.16 27.97
C PRO A 102 -1.17 -33.35 29.48
N PRO A 103 -0.46 -34.31 30.12
CA PRO A 103 -0.38 -34.40 31.58
C PRO A 103 0.09 -33.08 32.23
N LEU A 104 -0.32 -32.84 33.48
CA LEU A 104 -0.10 -31.57 34.18
C LEU A 104 1.38 -31.15 34.25
N ASP A 105 2.29 -32.11 34.41
CA ASP A 105 3.73 -31.85 34.52
C ASP A 105 4.31 -31.16 33.25
N TYR A 106 3.66 -31.33 32.10
CA TYR A 106 4.06 -30.75 30.82
C TYR A 106 3.28 -29.48 30.45
N ASN A 107 2.43 -28.98 31.35
CA ASN A 107 1.59 -27.78 31.13
C ASN A 107 2.10 -26.54 31.87
N SER A 108 3.38 -26.53 32.28
CA SER A 108 3.96 -25.40 33.00
C SER A 108 3.91 -24.11 32.18
N VAL A 109 3.75 -22.99 32.88
CA VAL A 109 3.76 -21.63 32.30
C VAL A 109 4.81 -20.84 33.05
N LYS A 110 5.76 -20.27 32.33
CA LYS A 110 6.79 -19.42 32.90
C LYS A 110 6.16 -18.10 33.33
N ALA A 111 6.29 -17.75 34.60
CA ALA A 111 5.82 -16.49 35.15
C ALA A 111 7.01 -15.58 35.52
N THR A 112 7.00 -14.34 35.05
CA THR A 112 7.93 -13.29 35.50
C THR A 112 7.13 -12.22 36.23
N VAL A 113 7.49 -11.93 37.49
CA VAL A 113 6.79 -10.92 38.31
C VAL A 113 7.75 -9.77 38.60
N ILE A 114 7.30 -8.54 38.33
CA ILE A 114 8.01 -7.30 38.63
C ILE A 114 7.17 -6.54 39.64
N HIS A 115 7.63 -6.50 40.89
CA HIS A 115 6.93 -5.86 42.00
C HIS A 115 7.95 -5.22 42.97
N PRO A 116 7.82 -3.92 43.32
CA PRO A 116 6.87 -2.95 42.76
C PRO A 116 7.23 -2.52 41.32
N ALA A 117 6.22 -2.37 40.47
CA ALA A 117 6.35 -1.93 39.09
C ALA A 117 6.30 -0.41 38.98
N THR A 118 7.28 0.17 38.27
CA THR A 118 7.30 1.60 37.94
C THR A 118 6.54 1.87 36.62
N ALA A 119 6.25 3.13 36.33
CA ALA A 119 5.69 3.54 35.02
C ALA A 119 6.58 3.09 33.84
N LYS A 120 7.92 3.04 34.02
CA LYS A 120 8.85 2.53 33.00
C LYS A 120 8.69 1.03 32.77
N HIS A 121 8.49 0.25 33.84
CA HIS A 121 8.20 -1.19 33.71
C HIS A 121 6.88 -1.42 32.96
N ILE A 122 5.83 -0.71 33.35
CA ILE A 122 4.52 -0.81 32.69
C ILE A 122 4.65 -0.48 31.20
N SER A 123 5.26 0.66 30.87
CA SER A 123 5.46 1.10 29.47
C SER A 123 6.29 0.11 28.65
N LYS A 124 7.31 -0.52 29.23
CA LYS A 124 8.14 -1.54 28.55
C LYS A 124 7.33 -2.78 28.13
N PHE A 125 6.34 -3.17 28.94
CA PHE A 125 5.51 -4.35 28.68
C PHE A 125 4.17 -4.01 28.02
N SER A 126 3.84 -2.74 27.82
CA SER A 126 2.69 -2.31 27.02
C SER A 126 2.92 -2.54 25.52
N SER A 127 1.95 -3.13 24.84
CA SER A 127 1.90 -3.16 23.38
C SER A 127 1.68 -1.75 22.85
N LYS A 128 2.43 -1.39 21.82
CA LYS A 128 2.12 -0.23 21.00
C LYS A 128 1.44 -0.72 19.74
N THR A 129 0.36 -0.07 19.34
CA THR A 129 -0.34 -0.40 18.09
C THR A 129 0.57 -0.03 16.92
N PRO A 130 0.97 -1.00 16.08
CA PRO A 130 1.77 -0.71 14.89
C PRO A 130 0.91 0.02 13.85
N VAL A 131 1.52 0.97 13.14
CA VAL A 131 0.90 1.73 12.06
C VAL A 131 1.85 1.73 10.87
N LEU A 132 1.38 1.22 9.73
CA LEU A 132 2.14 1.25 8.48
C LEU A 132 1.86 2.58 7.77
N ILE A 133 2.92 3.24 7.32
CA ILE A 133 2.84 4.51 6.60
C ILE A 133 3.47 4.31 5.23
N GLU A 134 2.78 4.80 4.20
CA GLU A 134 3.33 4.91 2.84
C GLU A 134 3.91 6.32 2.67
N GLU A 135 5.23 6.42 2.66
CA GLU A 135 5.94 7.70 2.56
C GLU A 135 6.39 7.94 1.12
N THR A 136 5.83 8.94 0.45
CA THR A 136 6.30 9.40 -0.87
C THR A 136 7.56 10.28 -0.72
N ALA A 137 8.23 10.55 -1.84
CA ALA A 137 9.35 11.49 -1.90
C ALA A 137 9.00 12.87 -1.29
N GLU A 138 7.83 13.40 -1.63
CA GLU A 138 7.34 14.69 -1.12
C GLU A 138 7.12 14.66 0.39
N VAL A 139 6.54 13.57 0.90
CA VAL A 139 6.30 13.41 2.34
C VAL A 139 7.63 13.26 3.09
N TYR A 140 8.61 12.55 2.52
CA TYR A 140 9.95 12.49 3.10
C TYR A 140 10.57 13.89 3.24
N GLU A 141 10.57 14.68 2.16
CA GLU A 141 11.17 16.03 2.15
C GLU A 141 10.44 17.01 3.09
N SER A 142 9.12 16.92 3.18
CA SER A 142 8.31 17.87 3.96
C SER A 142 8.09 17.47 5.42
N VAL A 143 8.21 16.19 5.77
CA VAL A 143 7.88 15.67 7.11
C VAL A 143 9.09 15.00 7.75
N THR A 144 9.61 13.96 7.10
CA THR A 144 10.60 13.06 7.69
C THR A 144 11.97 13.70 7.77
N LEU A 145 12.44 14.32 6.70
CA LEU A 145 13.74 14.99 6.67
C LEU A 145 13.81 16.14 7.70
N PRO A 146 12.81 17.04 7.82
CA PRO A 146 12.75 18.02 8.90
C PRO A 146 12.76 17.36 10.29
N HIS A 147 12.00 16.27 10.48
CA HIS A 147 12.03 15.52 11.73
C HIS A 147 13.43 14.98 12.06
N ILE A 148 14.15 14.47 11.06
CA ILE A 148 15.53 13.97 11.23
C ILE A 148 16.46 15.10 11.66
N GLN A 149 16.37 16.24 11.00
CA GLN A 149 17.23 17.40 11.26
C GLN A 149 16.95 18.04 12.64
N GLU A 150 15.68 18.09 13.05
CA GLU A 150 15.27 18.67 14.33
C GLU A 150 15.54 17.75 15.51
N SER A 151 15.34 16.44 15.34
CA SER A 151 15.50 15.43 16.41
C SER A 151 16.95 15.26 16.86
N ARG A 152 17.94 15.75 16.08
CA ARG A 152 19.38 15.71 16.41
C ARG A 152 19.83 14.37 17.02
N PHE A 153 19.55 13.28 16.30
CA PHE A 153 19.94 11.94 16.75
C PHE A 153 21.42 11.89 17.13
N ASP A 154 21.71 11.48 18.37
CA ASP A 154 23.08 11.38 18.87
C ASP A 154 23.76 10.11 18.33
N ASN A 155 24.52 10.29 17.25
CA ASN A 155 25.33 9.24 16.64
C ASN A 155 26.74 9.16 17.25
N GLN A 156 27.03 9.80 18.40
CA GLN A 156 28.39 9.82 18.95
C GLN A 156 28.93 8.42 19.26
N TRP A 157 28.07 7.49 19.66
CA TRP A 157 28.47 6.10 19.88
C TRP A 157 28.94 5.42 18.58
N VAL A 158 28.34 5.75 17.42
CA VAL A 158 28.78 5.29 16.10
C VAL A 158 30.19 5.82 15.81
N TYR A 159 30.41 7.12 16.00
CA TYR A 159 31.71 7.73 15.77
C TYR A 159 32.79 7.20 16.72
N ASN A 160 32.43 6.83 17.96
CA ASN A 160 33.37 6.20 18.87
C ASN A 160 33.87 4.83 18.36
N ILE A 161 33.03 4.09 17.61
CA ILE A 161 33.43 2.83 16.96
C ILE A 161 34.32 3.13 15.75
N LEU A 162 33.88 4.01 14.85
CA LEU A 162 34.61 4.40 13.64
C LEU A 162 35.99 5.03 13.93
N GLU A 163 36.15 5.68 15.08
CA GLU A 163 37.41 6.29 15.53
C GLU A 163 38.19 5.39 16.52
N HIS A 164 37.78 4.13 16.67
CA HIS A 164 38.39 3.11 17.54
C HIS A 164 38.50 3.52 19.02
N LYS A 165 37.69 4.48 19.46
CA LYS A 165 37.62 4.94 20.86
C LYS A 165 36.89 3.94 21.76
N LYS A 166 35.95 3.17 21.19
CA LYS A 166 35.15 2.15 21.87
C LYS A 166 34.95 0.94 20.97
N GLU A 167 34.86 -0.24 21.58
CA GLU A 167 34.56 -1.54 20.92
C GLU A 167 35.54 -1.97 19.80
N ALA A 168 36.74 -1.39 19.76
CA ALA A 168 37.76 -1.73 18.76
C ALA A 168 38.17 -3.22 18.80
N ASP A 169 38.13 -3.84 19.99
CA ASP A 169 38.41 -5.26 20.21
C ASP A 169 37.33 -6.20 19.66
N ARG A 170 36.13 -5.68 19.40
CA ARG A 170 34.98 -6.45 18.88
C ARG A 170 34.93 -6.47 17.35
N ILE A 171 35.73 -5.65 16.67
CA ILE A 171 35.74 -5.54 15.21
C ILE A 171 36.06 -6.91 14.58
N VAL A 172 35.24 -7.29 13.61
CA VAL A 172 35.36 -8.55 12.84
C VAL A 172 36.10 -8.31 11.54
N PHE A 173 35.80 -7.21 10.88
CA PHE A 173 36.40 -6.79 9.62
C PHE A 173 36.35 -5.26 9.53
N GLU A 174 37.35 -4.68 8.87
CA GLU A 174 37.42 -3.25 8.61
C GLU A 174 38.03 -3.01 7.24
N ASP A 175 37.32 -2.24 6.42
CA ASP A 175 37.89 -1.55 5.26
C ASP A 175 37.99 -0.06 5.60
N PRO A 176 39.20 0.51 5.75
CA PRO A 176 39.39 1.86 6.26
C PRO A 176 39.15 2.96 5.22
N ASP A 177 38.73 2.63 3.98
CA ASP A 177 38.45 3.64 2.97
C ASP A 177 37.34 4.61 3.43
N PRO A 178 37.58 5.94 3.42
CA PRO A 178 36.65 6.89 4.02
C PRO A 178 35.32 7.06 3.26
N VAL A 179 35.24 6.58 2.01
CA VAL A 179 34.06 6.76 1.14
C VAL A 179 33.31 5.44 0.95
N SER A 180 34.04 4.37 0.71
CA SER A 180 33.54 3.05 0.35
C SER A 180 33.84 1.96 1.38
N GLY A 181 34.53 2.30 2.47
CA GLY A 181 34.86 1.41 3.57
C GLY A 181 33.82 1.37 4.69
N PHE A 182 33.95 0.39 5.57
CA PHE A 182 33.07 0.14 6.70
C PHE A 182 33.74 -0.71 7.79
N ILE A 183 33.20 -0.67 9.00
CA ILE A 183 33.52 -1.60 10.09
C ILE A 183 32.39 -2.61 10.24
N LEU A 184 32.72 -3.90 10.28
CA LEU A 184 31.81 -4.99 10.64
C LEU A 184 32.02 -5.40 12.10
N ILE A 185 30.96 -5.39 12.89
CA ILE A 185 31.03 -5.66 14.33
C ILE A 185 29.81 -6.46 14.81
N PRO A 186 29.94 -7.35 15.82
CA PRO A 186 28.80 -8.01 16.45
C PRO A 186 27.79 -7.01 17.04
N ASP A 187 26.51 -7.17 16.69
CA ASP A 187 25.43 -6.33 17.20
C ASP A 187 25.30 -6.49 18.72
N LEU A 188 24.89 -5.43 19.41
CA LEU A 188 24.67 -5.44 20.87
C LEU A 188 23.71 -6.56 21.32
N LYS A 189 22.77 -6.97 20.45
CA LYS A 189 21.78 -8.01 20.74
C LYS A 189 22.34 -9.43 20.71
N TRP A 190 23.56 -9.63 20.20
CA TRP A 190 24.17 -10.95 20.09
C TRP A 190 25.31 -11.14 21.09
N ASP A 191 25.23 -12.21 21.86
CA ASP A 191 26.22 -12.58 22.88
C ASP A 191 27.44 -13.33 22.30
N CYS A 192 27.48 -13.53 20.98
CA CYS A 192 28.53 -14.25 20.26
C CYS A 192 28.66 -15.73 20.66
N ARG A 193 27.64 -16.34 21.29
CA ARG A 193 27.72 -17.74 21.75
C ARG A 193 27.15 -18.73 20.75
N THR A 194 25.99 -18.42 20.19
CA THR A 194 25.27 -19.33 19.31
C THR A 194 25.29 -18.80 17.89
N ILE A 195 25.59 -19.65 16.90
CA ILE A 195 25.65 -19.23 15.49
C ILE A 195 24.25 -19.12 14.87
N SER A 196 23.28 -19.91 15.33
CA SER A 196 21.91 -19.86 14.83
C SER A 196 21.22 -18.52 15.08
N ASN A 197 21.67 -17.73 16.08
CA ASN A 197 21.23 -16.35 16.32
C ASN A 197 22.27 -15.28 15.96
N LEU A 198 23.22 -15.60 15.08
CA LEU A 198 24.26 -14.68 14.61
C LEU A 198 23.66 -13.35 14.15
N TYR A 199 24.24 -12.25 14.64
CA TYR A 199 23.85 -10.89 14.29
C TYR A 199 25.08 -9.96 14.31
N LEU A 200 25.48 -9.47 13.13
CA LEU A 200 26.46 -8.41 12.97
C LEU A 200 25.85 -7.18 12.30
N THR A 201 26.49 -6.03 12.47
CA THR A 201 26.15 -4.78 11.81
C THR A 201 27.40 -4.20 11.14
N ALA A 202 27.27 -3.81 9.88
CA ALA A 202 28.26 -3.03 9.15
C ALA A 202 27.94 -1.53 9.30
N ILE A 203 28.92 -0.73 9.72
CA ILE A 203 28.81 0.72 9.92
C ILE A 203 29.78 1.40 8.95
N VAL A 204 29.25 2.24 8.06
CA VAL A 204 30.05 2.87 7.00
C VAL A 204 30.89 4.04 7.52
N PHE A 205 32.03 4.35 6.90
CA PHE A 205 32.83 5.52 7.28
C PHE A 205 32.22 6.84 6.80
N ALA A 206 31.56 6.84 5.64
CA ALA A 206 30.85 7.99 5.10
C ALA A 206 29.79 8.51 6.09
N ARG A 207 29.81 9.82 6.39
CA ARG A 207 28.96 10.41 7.45
C ARG A 207 27.72 11.12 6.91
N ASP A 208 27.63 11.30 5.61
CA ASP A 208 26.57 12.04 4.93
C ASP A 208 25.35 11.18 4.59
N ILE A 209 25.47 9.85 4.65
CA ILE A 209 24.42 8.89 4.32
C ILE A 209 23.59 8.53 5.57
N LYS A 210 22.35 9.02 5.63
CA LYS A 210 21.45 8.89 6.79
C LYS A 210 20.61 7.62 6.72
N SER A 211 20.10 7.30 5.54
CA SER A 211 19.16 6.19 5.31
C SER A 211 19.15 5.75 3.84
N LEU A 212 18.21 4.86 3.49
CA LEU A 212 17.93 4.44 2.11
C LEU A 212 17.68 5.61 1.15
N ARG A 213 17.08 6.71 1.63
CA ARG A 213 16.75 7.89 0.80
C ARG A 213 17.96 8.61 0.21
N ASP A 214 19.13 8.47 0.83
CA ASP A 214 20.36 9.12 0.37
C ASP A 214 21.14 8.25 -0.65
N LEU A 215 20.75 6.98 -0.83
CA LEU A 215 21.48 6.06 -1.69
C LEU A 215 21.27 6.35 -3.18
N THR A 216 22.37 6.37 -3.92
CA THR A 216 22.46 6.65 -5.36
C THR A 216 23.46 5.71 -6.03
N ALA A 217 23.64 5.81 -7.35
CA ALA A 217 24.66 5.05 -8.07
C ALA A 217 26.10 5.26 -7.54
N ASP A 218 26.40 6.45 -6.99
CA ASP A 218 27.72 6.77 -6.42
C ASP A 218 28.07 5.89 -5.21
N HIS A 219 27.04 5.36 -4.55
CA HIS A 219 27.18 4.51 -3.37
C HIS A 219 27.32 3.02 -3.72
N LEU A 220 27.19 2.63 -4.99
CA LEU A 220 27.32 1.23 -5.40
C LEU A 220 28.67 0.60 -4.98
N PRO A 221 29.84 1.26 -5.07
CA PRO A 221 31.09 0.68 -4.57
C PRO A 221 31.02 0.31 -3.09
N LEU A 222 30.52 1.22 -2.24
CA LEU A 222 30.31 0.98 -0.81
C LEU A 222 29.35 -0.20 -0.56
N LEU A 223 28.21 -0.23 -1.23
CA LEU A 223 27.19 -1.27 -1.01
C LEU A 223 27.66 -2.66 -1.45
N ASN A 224 28.37 -2.76 -2.59
CA ASN A 224 28.95 -4.04 -3.02
C ASN A 224 30.11 -4.45 -2.09
N ASN A 225 30.94 -3.51 -1.62
CA ASN A 225 31.98 -3.78 -0.64
C ASN A 225 31.41 -4.41 0.64
N ILE A 226 30.38 -3.80 1.21
CA ILE A 226 29.68 -4.33 2.39
C ILE A 226 29.15 -5.74 2.11
N LEU A 227 28.48 -5.95 0.99
CA LEU A 227 27.89 -7.23 0.64
C LEU A 227 28.95 -8.33 0.51
N ASP A 228 30.00 -8.08 -0.27
CA ASP A 228 30.98 -9.09 -0.66
C ASP A 228 31.98 -9.33 0.47
N ASN A 229 32.66 -8.28 0.95
CA ASN A 229 33.70 -8.41 1.98
C ASN A 229 33.10 -8.69 3.37
N GLY A 230 31.91 -8.14 3.66
CA GLY A 230 31.21 -8.45 4.91
C GLY A 230 30.80 -9.93 4.97
N SER A 231 30.27 -10.48 3.88
CA SER A 231 29.92 -11.89 3.81
C SER A 231 31.15 -12.81 3.86
N ALA A 232 32.24 -12.42 3.17
CA ALA A 232 33.49 -13.17 3.19
C ALA A 232 34.08 -13.23 4.61
N ALA A 233 34.13 -12.10 5.32
CA ALA A 233 34.62 -12.03 6.70
C ALA A 233 33.78 -12.87 7.66
N ILE A 234 32.46 -12.91 7.50
CA ILE A 234 31.57 -13.76 8.31
C ILE A 234 31.83 -15.24 8.01
N SER A 235 31.97 -15.60 6.74
CA SER A 235 32.27 -16.97 6.32
C SER A 235 33.62 -17.43 6.87
N GLU A 236 34.65 -16.57 6.85
CA GLU A 236 35.98 -16.88 7.36
C GLU A 236 35.98 -17.03 8.88
N LYS A 237 35.36 -16.11 9.61
CA LYS A 237 35.40 -16.09 11.08
C LYS A 237 34.45 -17.09 11.75
N TYR A 238 33.26 -17.28 11.18
CA TYR A 238 32.17 -18.04 11.81
C TYR A 238 31.75 -19.29 11.02
N GLY A 239 32.31 -19.51 9.81
CA GLY A 239 31.95 -20.66 8.98
C GLY A 239 30.54 -20.59 8.36
N VAL A 240 29.88 -19.42 8.41
CA VAL A 240 28.53 -19.24 7.87
C VAL A 240 28.63 -18.71 6.44
N PRO A 241 28.19 -19.47 5.42
CA PRO A 241 28.25 -19.03 4.04
C PRO A 241 27.25 -17.90 3.77
N ALA A 242 27.54 -17.05 2.77
CA ALA A 242 26.67 -15.94 2.39
C ALA A 242 25.21 -16.36 2.09
N SER A 243 25.01 -17.57 1.55
CA SER A 243 23.68 -18.14 1.29
C SER A 243 22.85 -18.44 2.53
N GLN A 244 23.45 -18.42 3.72
CA GLN A 244 22.80 -18.59 5.02
C GLN A 244 22.63 -17.26 5.77
N LEU A 245 22.93 -16.13 5.12
CA LEU A 245 22.80 -14.79 5.70
C LEU A 245 21.60 -14.04 5.09
N ARG A 246 20.81 -13.40 5.96
CA ARG A 246 19.91 -12.31 5.60
C ARG A 246 20.69 -11.00 5.77
N ILE A 247 20.89 -10.27 4.67
CA ILE A 247 21.67 -9.03 4.64
C ILE A 247 20.76 -7.88 4.20
N TYR A 248 20.55 -6.89 5.07
CA TYR A 248 19.49 -5.90 4.87
C TYR A 248 19.73 -4.56 5.58
N VAL A 249 19.03 -3.53 5.13
CA VAL A 249 18.96 -2.19 5.72
C VAL A 249 17.56 -1.94 6.28
N HIS A 250 17.45 -1.16 7.35
CA HIS A 250 16.16 -0.76 7.91
C HIS A 250 15.64 0.54 7.28
N TYR A 251 14.31 0.63 7.11
CA TYR A 251 13.57 1.86 6.86
C TYR A 251 12.29 1.94 7.73
N GLN A 252 12.11 2.92 8.62
CA GLN A 252 13.12 3.86 9.09
C GLN A 252 14.23 3.15 9.92
N PRO A 253 15.48 3.63 9.86
CA PRO A 253 16.55 3.10 10.70
C PRO A 253 16.36 3.53 12.16
N SER A 254 16.97 2.79 13.09
CA SER A 254 16.94 3.17 14.52
C SER A 254 17.83 4.37 14.85
N TYR A 255 18.78 4.70 13.96
CA TYR A 255 19.66 5.86 14.00
C TYR A 255 20.08 6.24 12.58
N TYR A 256 20.24 7.52 12.31
CA TYR A 256 20.45 8.06 10.97
C TYR A 256 21.93 8.17 10.62
N HIS A 257 22.55 7.02 10.43
CA HIS A 257 23.88 6.79 9.86
C HIS A 257 23.81 5.43 9.19
N LEU A 258 24.10 5.33 7.88
CA LEU A 258 23.87 4.10 7.12
C LEU A 258 24.56 2.90 7.79
N HIS A 259 23.78 1.85 8.00
CA HIS A 259 24.26 0.60 8.57
C HIS A 259 23.51 -0.57 7.96
N VAL A 260 24.21 -1.70 7.79
CA VAL A 260 23.65 -2.93 7.19
C VAL A 260 23.69 -4.04 8.22
N HIS A 261 22.58 -4.74 8.39
CA HIS A 261 22.47 -5.90 9.27
C HIS A 261 22.81 -7.18 8.52
N PHE A 262 23.56 -8.06 9.20
CA PHE A 262 23.87 -9.42 8.78
C PHE A 262 23.34 -10.37 9.85
N THR A 263 22.34 -11.17 9.51
CA THR A 263 21.73 -12.12 10.47
C THR A 263 21.70 -13.51 9.88
N SER A 264 21.84 -14.55 10.70
CA SER A 264 21.54 -15.93 10.27
C SER A 264 20.12 -16.03 9.72
N LEU A 265 19.90 -16.82 8.66
CA LEU A 265 18.56 -17.12 8.16
C LEU A 265 17.71 -17.93 9.16
N GLU A 266 18.34 -18.66 10.08
CA GLU A 266 17.66 -19.38 11.17
C GLU A 266 17.14 -18.43 12.25
N PHE A 267 17.64 -17.19 12.27
CA PHE A 267 17.25 -16.18 13.24
C PHE A 267 16.16 -15.27 12.67
N THR A 268 15.15 -14.97 13.47
CA THR A 268 14.10 -13.98 13.17
C THR A 268 14.19 -12.82 14.17
N PRO A 269 15.17 -11.91 14.03
CA PRO A 269 15.28 -10.74 14.91
C PRO A 269 14.16 -9.75 14.66
N LEU A 270 13.86 -8.92 15.67
CA LEU A 270 12.97 -7.77 15.50
C LEU A 270 13.50 -6.84 14.40
N GLY A 271 12.65 -6.51 13.43
CA GLY A 271 12.97 -5.61 12.32
C GLY A 271 13.42 -6.30 11.03
N CYS A 272 13.49 -7.64 10.97
CA CYS A 272 13.80 -8.36 9.72
C CYS A 272 12.59 -8.55 8.79
N SER A 273 11.42 -8.08 9.19
CA SER A 273 10.17 -8.17 8.45
C SER A 273 10.11 -7.18 7.28
N THR A 274 9.29 -7.46 6.27
CA THR A 274 9.21 -6.72 5.00
C THR A 274 8.81 -5.25 5.14
N GLU A 275 8.07 -4.89 6.19
CA GLU A 275 7.65 -3.53 6.51
C GLU A 275 8.78 -2.63 7.04
N ARG A 276 9.99 -3.18 7.19
CA ARG A 276 11.16 -2.45 7.67
C ARG A 276 12.46 -2.84 6.98
N ALA A 277 12.67 -4.13 6.71
CA ALA A 277 13.90 -4.64 6.14
C ALA A 277 13.90 -4.62 4.61
N HIS A 278 14.94 -4.00 4.04
CA HIS A 278 15.21 -4.01 2.60
C HIS A 278 16.49 -4.80 2.35
N LEU A 279 16.40 -5.92 1.63
CA LEU A 279 17.56 -6.76 1.32
C LEU A 279 18.61 -5.96 0.54
N LEU A 280 19.86 -5.96 1.01
CA LEU A 280 20.95 -5.16 0.44
C LEU A 280 21.16 -5.48 -1.05
N LYS A 281 21.06 -6.75 -1.44
CA LYS A 281 21.17 -7.17 -2.84
C LYS A 281 20.07 -6.57 -3.73
N THR A 282 18.85 -6.47 -3.22
CA THR A 282 17.73 -5.81 -3.91
C THR A 282 17.95 -4.31 -3.99
N VAL A 283 18.44 -3.69 -2.92
CA VAL A 283 18.82 -2.26 -2.89
C VAL A 283 19.83 -1.92 -3.98
N ILE A 284 20.89 -2.72 -4.09
CA ILE A 284 21.90 -2.59 -5.15
C ILE A 284 21.26 -2.75 -6.53
N GLY A 285 20.38 -3.74 -6.71
CA GLY A 285 19.67 -3.97 -7.97
C GLY A 285 18.81 -2.78 -8.39
N ASN A 286 18.04 -2.22 -7.45
CA ASN A 286 17.18 -1.06 -7.68
C ASN A 286 17.97 0.17 -8.11
N ILE A 287 19.09 0.46 -7.44
CA ILE A 287 19.96 1.60 -7.78
C ILE A 287 20.62 1.40 -9.16
N LYS A 288 20.99 0.17 -9.52
CA LYS A 288 21.50 -0.16 -10.86
C LYS A 288 20.46 0.06 -11.96
N LEU A 289 19.18 -0.18 -11.67
CA LEU A 289 18.08 0.10 -12.61
C LEU A 289 17.84 1.61 -12.75
N LYS A 290 17.91 2.35 -11.63
CA LYS A 290 17.73 3.80 -11.61
C LYS A 290 18.49 4.40 -10.43
N SER A 291 19.46 5.28 -10.73
CA SER A 291 20.28 5.93 -9.69
C SER A 291 19.44 6.65 -8.64
N SER A 292 18.36 7.33 -9.06
CA SER A 292 17.44 8.08 -8.20
C SER A 292 16.28 7.24 -7.63
N TYR A 293 16.37 5.91 -7.65
CA TYR A 293 15.25 5.03 -7.30
C TYR A 293 14.67 5.35 -5.92
N TYR A 294 15.52 5.43 -4.89
CA TYR A 294 15.07 5.62 -3.51
C TYR A 294 14.61 7.04 -3.21
N GLN A 295 14.98 8.02 -4.03
CA GLN A 295 14.51 9.39 -3.93
C GLN A 295 13.09 9.54 -4.48
N GLU A 296 12.63 8.63 -5.35
CA GLU A 296 11.38 8.81 -6.09
C GLU A 296 10.25 7.88 -5.65
N ILE A 297 10.56 6.65 -5.24
CA ILE A 297 9.52 5.68 -4.88
C ILE A 297 8.84 6.03 -3.55
N ALA A 298 7.61 5.55 -3.38
CA ALA A 298 7.01 5.45 -2.06
C ALA A 298 7.70 4.31 -1.27
N LEU A 299 8.01 4.55 0.00
CA LEU A 299 8.57 3.57 0.92
C LEU A 299 7.58 3.32 2.06
N SER A 300 7.24 2.07 2.28
CA SER A 300 6.50 1.65 3.47
C SER A 300 7.42 1.78 4.70
N SER A 301 6.92 2.39 5.77
CA SER A 301 7.62 2.53 7.05
C SER A 301 6.72 2.12 8.20
N LEU A 302 7.21 1.20 9.04
CA LEU A 302 6.56 0.81 10.28
C LEU A 302 6.77 1.87 11.37
N THR A 303 5.67 2.37 11.93
CA THR A 303 5.65 3.26 13.10
C THR A 303 4.71 2.68 14.18
N PHE A 304 4.57 3.38 15.31
CA PHE A 304 3.72 2.94 16.41
C PHE A 304 2.92 4.11 16.99
N GLU A 305 1.76 3.84 17.55
CA GLU A 305 1.01 4.84 18.32
C GLU A 305 1.87 5.47 19.43
N GLY A 306 1.86 6.80 19.49
CA GLY A 306 2.70 7.60 20.38
C GLY A 306 4.13 7.86 19.89
N ASP A 307 4.46 7.47 18.65
CA ASP A 307 5.68 7.89 17.98
C ASP A 307 5.55 9.33 17.45
N GLN A 308 6.54 10.18 17.72
CA GLN A 308 6.55 11.57 17.28
C GLN A 308 6.52 11.71 15.76
N LEU A 309 7.15 10.79 15.02
CA LEU A 309 7.14 10.83 13.58
C LEU A 309 5.75 10.50 13.02
N LEU A 310 5.02 9.55 13.64
CA LEU A 310 3.62 9.27 13.30
C LEU A 310 2.73 10.48 13.52
N ASP A 311 2.91 11.19 14.63
CA ASP A 311 2.16 12.42 14.91
C ASP A 311 2.41 13.49 13.83
N ARG A 312 3.66 13.65 13.38
CA ARG A 312 3.99 14.57 12.28
C ARG A 312 3.37 14.16 10.95
N TYR A 313 3.34 12.87 10.61
CA TYR A 313 2.64 12.43 9.40
C TYR A 313 1.14 12.72 9.49
N ARG A 314 0.52 12.50 10.66
CA ARG A 314 -0.90 12.83 10.88
C ARG A 314 -1.17 14.32 10.81
N GLU A 315 -0.29 15.14 11.38
CA GLU A 315 -0.35 16.60 11.27
C GLU A 315 -0.18 17.04 9.82
N HIS A 316 0.75 16.46 9.06
CA HIS A 316 0.90 16.73 7.65
C HIS A 316 -0.35 16.34 6.86
N LEU A 317 -0.99 15.22 7.16
CA LEU A 317 -2.27 14.82 6.54
C LEU A 317 -3.43 15.75 6.96
N LYS A 318 -3.43 16.27 8.20
CA LYS A 318 -4.44 17.24 8.69
C LYS A 318 -4.20 18.63 8.12
N ASN A 319 -2.97 19.09 8.04
CA ASN A 319 -2.61 20.37 7.43
C ASN A 319 -2.73 20.28 5.90
N GLY A 320 -2.55 19.08 5.35
CA GLY A 320 -2.95 18.66 4.01
C GLY A 320 -4.46 18.44 3.84
N SER A 321 -5.28 18.58 4.88
CA SER A 321 -6.73 18.80 4.68
C SER A 321 -7.04 20.24 4.23
N ASP A 322 -6.03 21.13 4.27
CA ASP A 322 -5.96 22.40 3.53
C ASP A 322 -4.93 22.36 2.36
N GLN A 323 -4.31 21.20 2.06
CA GLN A 323 -3.49 20.98 0.85
C GLN A 323 -3.52 19.52 0.35
N PRO A 324 -3.99 19.26 -0.86
CA PRO A 324 -4.63 18.01 -1.23
C PRO A 324 -3.61 16.93 -1.66
N PRO A 325 -3.99 15.64 -1.64
CA PRO A 325 -3.05 14.54 -1.84
C PRO A 325 -2.76 14.29 -3.34
N VAL A 326 -1.49 13.96 -3.61
CA VAL A 326 -0.94 13.41 -4.86
C VAL A 326 -0.84 14.41 -6.01
N SER A 327 0.28 14.34 -6.75
CA SER A 327 0.59 15.04 -8.00
C SER A 327 -0.35 14.71 -9.17
N GLY A 328 -1.65 14.82 -8.95
CA GLY A 328 -2.69 14.98 -9.96
C GLY A 328 -3.36 16.32 -9.67
N ALA A 329 -3.67 17.10 -10.70
CA ALA A 329 -4.32 18.40 -10.52
C ALA A 329 -5.53 18.27 -9.58
N VAL A 330 -5.53 19.03 -8.49
CA VAL A 330 -6.64 19.00 -7.52
C VAL A 330 -7.67 20.00 -7.97
N PHE A 331 -8.81 19.48 -8.39
CA PHE A 331 -9.92 20.27 -8.87
C PHE A 331 -10.89 20.56 -7.73
N ASN A 332 -11.04 21.84 -7.40
CA ASN A 332 -12.00 22.27 -6.38
C ASN A 332 -13.45 22.17 -6.88
N ARG A 333 -13.62 22.12 -8.21
CA ARG A 333 -14.90 22.01 -8.93
C ARG A 333 -14.71 21.19 -10.20
N VAL A 334 -15.55 20.16 -10.40
CA VAL A 334 -15.68 19.43 -11.66
C VAL A 334 -17.00 19.85 -12.30
N LEU A 335 -16.96 20.40 -13.51
CA LEU A 335 -18.15 20.85 -14.23
C LEU A 335 -18.31 20.01 -15.50
N PRO A 336 -19.54 19.67 -15.92
CA PRO A 336 -19.75 19.03 -17.21
C PRO A 336 -19.22 19.91 -18.37
N LEU A 337 -19.04 19.36 -19.58
CA LEU A 337 -19.04 20.11 -20.85
C LEU A 337 -20.47 20.15 -21.40
N PRO A 338 -20.88 21.12 -22.24
CA PRO A 338 -22.27 21.20 -22.66
C PRO A 338 -22.57 20.02 -23.59
N GLY A 339 -23.63 19.27 -23.28
CA GLY A 339 -24.07 18.08 -24.03
C GLY A 339 -25.47 18.25 -24.65
N ASP A 340 -25.96 17.22 -25.35
CA ASP A 340 -27.21 17.26 -26.15
C ASP A 340 -28.48 17.57 -25.36
N SER A 341 -28.51 17.34 -24.04
CA SER A 341 -29.60 17.81 -23.14
C SER A 341 -29.34 19.26 -22.74
N TRP A 342 -29.47 20.17 -23.71
CA TRP A 342 -29.20 21.59 -23.54
C TRP A 342 -30.14 22.30 -22.55
N SER A 343 -31.28 21.70 -22.20
CA SER A 343 -32.29 22.30 -21.32
C SER A 343 -31.96 22.21 -19.82
N GLU A 344 -31.29 21.15 -19.37
CA GLU A 344 -30.90 20.99 -17.95
C GLU A 344 -29.53 21.60 -17.65
N ALA A 345 -28.61 21.63 -18.62
CA ALA A 345 -27.31 22.28 -18.45
C ALA A 345 -27.39 23.82 -18.51
N ALA A 346 -28.38 24.38 -19.20
CA ALA A 346 -28.51 25.83 -19.38
C ALA A 346 -28.73 26.61 -18.06
N SER A 347 -29.31 25.99 -17.02
CA SER A 347 -29.54 26.66 -15.73
C SER A 347 -28.26 26.89 -14.92
N ASP A 348 -27.24 26.06 -15.12
CA ASP A 348 -25.96 26.15 -14.39
C ASP A 348 -24.85 26.84 -15.19
N TRP A 349 -25.06 27.04 -16.50
CA TRP A 349 -24.04 27.52 -17.43
C TRP A 349 -24.21 28.99 -17.84
N TYR A 350 -25.44 29.48 -17.81
CA TYR A 350 -25.74 30.85 -18.20
C TYR A 350 -26.67 31.53 -17.22
N CYS A 351 -26.62 32.85 -17.26
CA CYS A 351 -26.87 33.68 -16.10
C CYS A 351 -28.23 34.39 -16.08
N HIS A 352 -29.22 33.92 -16.86
CA HIS A 352 -30.64 34.32 -16.73
C HIS A 352 -31.61 33.47 -17.59
N LEU A 353 -32.87 33.36 -17.14
CA LEU A 353 -34.07 33.24 -17.98
C LEU A 353 -34.36 34.60 -18.64
N HIS A 354 -34.92 34.63 -19.84
CA HIS A 354 -35.29 35.90 -20.50
C HIS A 354 -36.48 36.59 -19.79
N GLY A 355 -36.21 37.68 -19.06
CA GLY A 355 -37.16 38.63 -18.44
C GLY A 355 -37.46 38.35 -16.95
N ASP A 356 -37.38 39.28 -16.00
CA ASP A 356 -37.14 40.74 -16.04
C ASP A 356 -36.26 41.22 -14.86
N ALA A 357 -35.56 42.33 -15.10
CA ALA A 357 -34.87 43.23 -14.17
C ALA A 357 -33.36 42.99 -13.87
N THR A 358 -32.55 43.58 -14.75
CA THR A 358 -31.49 44.58 -14.44
C THR A 358 -30.45 44.25 -13.36
N ASP A 359 -29.34 43.62 -13.74
CA ASP A 359 -28.02 44.27 -13.77
C ASP A 359 -26.97 43.36 -14.46
N VAL A 360 -25.99 43.99 -15.07
CA VAL A 360 -25.20 43.54 -16.21
C VAL A 360 -23.91 42.81 -15.78
N ARG A 361 -23.49 41.82 -16.60
CA ARG A 361 -22.21 41.07 -16.65
C ARG A 361 -22.20 39.72 -15.93
N LYS A 362 -22.41 38.63 -16.67
CA LYS A 362 -21.97 37.30 -16.21
C LYS A 362 -21.47 36.44 -17.38
N SER A 363 -20.15 36.48 -17.61
CA SER A 363 -19.43 35.48 -18.40
C SER A 363 -18.90 34.40 -17.45
N LEU A 364 -18.84 33.14 -17.89
CA LEU A 364 -18.11 32.09 -17.18
C LEU A 364 -16.63 32.53 -17.09
N LYS A 365 -16.07 32.55 -15.88
CA LYS A 365 -14.63 32.76 -15.65
C LYS A 365 -14.09 31.49 -14.98
N PRO A 366 -13.62 30.50 -15.76
CA PRO A 366 -13.01 29.30 -15.21
C PRO A 366 -11.87 29.67 -14.26
N ARG A 367 -11.82 29.02 -13.10
CA ARG A 367 -10.72 29.19 -12.15
C ARG A 367 -9.56 28.28 -12.56
N SER A 368 -8.35 28.61 -12.14
CA SER A 368 -7.16 27.75 -12.32
C SER A 368 -7.26 26.39 -11.60
N THR A 369 -8.31 26.17 -10.81
CA THR A 369 -8.59 24.92 -10.10
C THR A 369 -9.88 24.24 -10.57
N ASP A 370 -10.45 24.67 -11.70
CA ASP A 370 -11.64 24.05 -12.29
C ASP A 370 -11.22 22.96 -13.29
N CYS A 371 -11.86 21.79 -13.23
CA CYS A 371 -11.81 20.76 -14.28
C CYS A 371 -13.14 20.75 -15.03
N LEU A 372 -13.05 20.84 -16.36
CA LEU A 372 -14.18 20.68 -17.26
C LEU A 372 -14.10 19.28 -17.88
N PHE A 373 -15.11 18.48 -17.66
CA PHE A 373 -15.22 17.12 -18.23
C PHE A 373 -16.53 17.01 -18.98
N GLY A 374 -16.51 16.53 -20.21
CA GLY A 374 -17.77 16.04 -20.77
C GLY A 374 -17.68 15.43 -22.14
N SER A 375 -18.77 14.74 -22.47
CA SER A 375 -19.04 14.13 -23.76
C SER A 375 -19.90 15.11 -24.56
N SER A 376 -19.27 15.99 -25.33
CA SER A 376 -19.99 16.92 -26.20
C SER A 376 -20.23 16.27 -27.55
N CYS A 377 -21.50 16.20 -27.96
CA CYS A 377 -21.90 15.87 -29.32
C CYS A 377 -22.09 17.18 -30.08
N TYR A 378 -21.28 17.41 -31.11
CA TYR A 378 -21.48 18.53 -32.03
C TYR A 378 -22.24 18.02 -33.25
N ALA A 379 -23.49 18.46 -33.43
CA ALA A 379 -24.21 18.27 -34.67
C ALA A 379 -23.78 19.36 -35.66
N LEU A 380 -22.96 19.00 -36.65
CA LEU A 380 -22.50 19.92 -37.69
C LEU A 380 -23.15 19.58 -39.04
N PRO A 381 -23.64 20.59 -39.79
CA PRO A 381 -24.10 20.37 -41.15
C PRO A 381 -22.92 19.89 -42.01
N LEU A 382 -23.07 18.84 -42.82
CA LEU A 382 -21.97 18.30 -43.64
C LEU A 382 -21.35 19.36 -44.60
N ASN A 383 -22.15 20.33 -45.02
CA ASN A 383 -21.78 21.51 -45.82
C ASN A 383 -20.93 22.55 -45.03
N ALA A 384 -21.01 22.58 -43.70
CA ALA A 384 -20.15 23.44 -42.86
C ALA A 384 -18.68 22.94 -42.82
N LEU A 385 -18.44 21.66 -43.10
CA LEU A 385 -17.10 21.08 -43.18
C LEU A 385 -16.43 21.29 -44.55
N THR A 386 -17.17 21.75 -45.56
CA THR A 386 -16.72 21.73 -46.96
C THR A 386 -16.76 23.09 -47.68
N THR A 387 -17.28 24.18 -47.11
CA THR A 387 -17.33 25.48 -47.81
C THR A 387 -17.10 26.72 -46.92
N GLN A 388 -16.31 27.68 -47.43
CA GLN A 388 -16.23 29.04 -46.87
C GLN A 388 -17.55 29.81 -47.11
N SER A 389 -18.35 29.97 -46.04
CA SER A 389 -19.32 31.06 -45.77
C SER A 389 -20.58 31.24 -46.66
N ARG A 390 -21.78 31.24 -46.05
CA ARG A 390 -22.63 32.45 -45.76
C ARG A 390 -24.05 32.10 -45.25
N ASN A 391 -24.49 32.79 -44.17
CA ASN A 391 -25.84 33.28 -43.76
C ASN A 391 -27.10 32.45 -44.09
N ASN A 392 -28.12 32.28 -43.24
CA ASN A 392 -28.57 33.00 -42.03
C ASN A 392 -29.74 32.21 -41.43
N ASP A 393 -29.68 31.90 -40.14
CA ASP A 393 -30.84 32.00 -39.24
C ASP A 393 -30.29 32.63 -37.97
N CYS A 394 -29.97 33.92 -38.01
CA CYS A 394 -29.35 34.58 -36.86
C CYS A 394 -30.40 35.17 -35.91
N CYS A 395 -30.13 35.14 -34.61
CA CYS A 395 -30.95 35.82 -33.62
C CYS A 395 -31.10 37.31 -33.97
N PHE A 396 -32.33 37.84 -33.98
CA PHE A 396 -32.64 39.19 -34.44
C PHE A 396 -31.90 40.30 -33.66
N SER A 397 -31.53 40.04 -32.41
CA SER A 397 -30.92 41.05 -31.53
C SER A 397 -29.38 40.97 -31.45
N CYS A 398 -28.80 39.76 -31.29
CA CYS A 398 -27.34 39.60 -31.15
C CYS A 398 -26.64 39.14 -32.44
N ARG A 399 -27.39 38.80 -33.49
CA ARG A 399 -26.89 38.31 -34.78
C ARG A 399 -26.06 37.02 -34.75
N ALA A 400 -26.08 36.26 -33.65
CA ALA A 400 -25.43 34.94 -33.58
C ALA A 400 -26.20 33.90 -34.43
N PRO A 401 -25.52 32.96 -35.11
CA PRO A 401 -26.17 31.94 -35.96
C PRO A 401 -26.95 30.92 -35.11
N ILE A 402 -28.17 30.60 -35.52
CA ILE A 402 -29.03 29.54 -34.98
C ILE A 402 -29.06 28.44 -36.05
N ALA A 403 -28.76 27.19 -35.67
CA ALA A 403 -28.87 26.04 -36.56
C ALA A 403 -30.13 25.22 -36.22
N ARG A 404 -30.91 24.81 -37.23
CA ARG A 404 -31.96 23.80 -37.12
C ARG A 404 -31.35 22.41 -37.34
N VAL A 405 -31.66 21.44 -36.48
CA VAL A 405 -31.25 20.04 -36.65
C VAL A 405 -31.97 19.42 -37.85
N THR A 406 -31.23 18.89 -38.82
CA THR A 406 -31.71 18.23 -40.04
C THR A 406 -30.99 16.88 -40.25
N ASP A 407 -31.55 15.99 -41.08
CA ASP A 407 -31.05 14.61 -41.29
C ASP A 407 -29.63 14.52 -41.91
N ASP A 408 -29.06 15.63 -42.37
CA ASP A 408 -27.75 15.80 -43.00
C ASP A 408 -26.66 16.34 -42.04
N MET A 409 -26.94 16.32 -40.73
CA MET A 409 -26.01 16.67 -39.66
C MET A 409 -25.13 15.46 -39.27
N VAL A 410 -23.82 15.69 -39.11
CA VAL A 410 -22.87 14.70 -38.58
C VAL A 410 -22.62 14.99 -37.10
N SER A 411 -22.83 13.98 -36.24
CA SER A 411 -22.54 14.04 -34.81
C SER A 411 -21.06 13.73 -34.54
N PHE A 412 -20.33 14.69 -33.97
CA PHE A 412 -18.96 14.49 -33.50
C PHE A 412 -18.93 14.39 -31.98
N TRP A 413 -18.35 13.31 -31.47
CA TRP A 413 -18.13 13.12 -30.04
C TRP A 413 -16.76 13.66 -29.65
N CYS A 414 -16.74 14.62 -28.73
CA CYS A 414 -15.54 15.10 -28.08
C CYS A 414 -15.62 14.72 -26.60
N HIS A 415 -14.71 13.86 -26.16
CA HIS A 415 -14.57 13.46 -24.76
C HIS A 415 -13.35 14.16 -24.19
N ALA A 416 -13.41 15.48 -23.98
CA ALA A 416 -12.25 16.23 -23.52
C ALA A 416 -12.29 16.42 -22.00
N VAL A 417 -11.15 16.22 -21.35
CA VAL A 417 -10.89 16.78 -20.01
C VAL A 417 -10.02 18.01 -20.21
N ARG A 418 -10.53 19.16 -19.79
CA ARG A 418 -9.86 20.46 -19.91
C ARG A 418 -9.62 21.03 -18.53
N TRP A 419 -8.41 21.49 -18.30
CA TRP A 419 -8.07 22.23 -17.09
C TRP A 419 -7.14 23.40 -17.42
N PHE A 420 -7.16 24.42 -16.55
CA PHE A 420 -6.48 25.69 -16.76
C PHE A 420 -5.26 25.79 -15.86
N HIS A 421 -4.06 25.95 -16.43
CA HIS A 421 -2.84 26.24 -15.68
C HIS A 421 -2.50 27.75 -15.79
N ASP A 422 -2.31 28.40 -14.64
CA ASP A 422 -1.86 29.80 -14.50
C ASP A 422 -2.55 30.81 -15.45
N GLY A 423 -3.88 30.70 -15.53
CA GLY A 423 -4.73 31.69 -16.18
C GLY A 423 -4.57 31.84 -17.69
N SER A 424 -3.78 30.99 -18.37
CA SER A 424 -3.55 31.16 -19.82
C SER A 424 -3.20 29.90 -20.62
N SER A 425 -3.11 28.71 -20.02
CA SER A 425 -2.94 27.48 -20.81
C SER A 425 -3.99 26.42 -20.48
N GLU A 426 -4.71 26.00 -21.53
CA GLU A 426 -5.66 24.89 -21.54
C GLU A 426 -4.86 23.63 -21.89
N ALA A 427 -4.72 22.71 -20.94
CA ALA A 427 -4.20 21.38 -21.24
C ALA A 427 -5.40 20.46 -21.50
N GLU A 428 -5.35 19.74 -22.61
CA GLU A 428 -6.39 18.81 -23.05
C GLU A 428 -5.81 17.38 -23.05
N SER A 429 -6.44 16.45 -22.33
CA SER A 429 -6.23 15.03 -22.58
C SER A 429 -7.35 14.56 -23.52
N SER A 430 -7.00 14.29 -24.77
CA SER A 430 -7.92 13.68 -25.73
C SER A 430 -7.82 12.16 -25.61
N PRO A 431 -8.91 11.45 -25.27
CA PRO A 431 -8.91 9.99 -25.21
C PRO A 431 -8.72 9.41 -26.60
N THR A 432 -8.17 8.20 -26.66
CA THR A 432 -8.15 7.40 -27.88
C THR A 432 -9.59 7.13 -28.34
N ALA A 433 -9.76 6.83 -29.63
CA ALA A 433 -11.08 6.52 -30.18
C ALA A 433 -11.75 5.32 -29.48
N LEU A 434 -10.97 4.37 -28.95
CA LEU A 434 -11.47 3.23 -28.18
C LEU A 434 -11.97 3.66 -26.80
N GLU A 435 -11.20 4.46 -26.05
CA GLU A 435 -11.59 5.00 -24.74
C GLU A 435 -12.83 5.88 -24.83
N ALA A 436 -12.88 6.78 -25.82
CA ALA A 436 -14.07 7.56 -26.15
C ALA A 436 -15.30 6.68 -26.37
N ALA A 437 -15.14 5.59 -27.12
CA ALA A 437 -16.22 4.67 -27.43
C ALA A 437 -16.71 3.90 -26.19
N PHE A 438 -15.81 3.52 -25.28
CA PHE A 438 -16.17 2.92 -24.00
C PHE A 438 -16.90 3.90 -23.07
N TYR A 439 -16.49 5.18 -23.03
CA TYR A 439 -17.22 6.20 -22.26
C TYR A 439 -18.64 6.38 -22.78
N ALA A 440 -18.83 6.45 -24.11
CA ALA A 440 -20.16 6.55 -24.71
C ALA A 440 -21.04 5.32 -24.40
N LEU A 441 -20.45 4.11 -24.44
CA LEU A 441 -21.15 2.86 -24.10
C LEU A 441 -21.56 2.83 -22.62
N ASN A 442 -20.67 3.22 -21.71
CA ASN A 442 -20.94 3.22 -20.27
C ASN A 442 -22.01 4.25 -19.88
N GLU A 443 -21.99 5.44 -20.47
CA GLU A 443 -23.05 6.43 -20.28
C GLU A 443 -24.41 5.95 -20.81
N ALA A 444 -24.43 5.29 -21.97
CA ALA A 444 -25.65 4.67 -22.50
C ALA A 444 -26.23 3.63 -21.52
N LEU A 445 -25.37 2.89 -20.81
CA LEU A 445 -25.80 1.87 -19.84
C LEU A 445 -26.28 2.43 -18.51
N LYS A 446 -25.77 3.59 -18.06
CA LYS A 446 -26.18 4.24 -16.81
C LYS A 446 -27.58 4.85 -16.87
N LYS A 447 -28.04 5.30 -18.04
CA LYS A 447 -29.35 5.98 -18.19
C LYS A 447 -30.56 5.04 -18.12
N GLU A 448 -30.36 3.73 -18.16
CA GLU A 448 -31.43 2.73 -18.22
C GLU A 448 -31.32 1.80 -16.99
N GLU A 449 -31.96 2.19 -15.89
CA GLU A 449 -31.91 1.48 -14.59
C GLU A 449 -32.76 0.19 -14.52
N GLU A 450 -33.46 -0.22 -15.58
CA GLU A 450 -34.44 -1.32 -15.46
C GLU A 450 -34.45 -2.27 -16.66
N SER A 451 -33.66 -3.35 -16.65
CA SER A 451 -34.00 -4.62 -17.32
C SER A 451 -32.99 -5.73 -17.02
N PHE A 452 -33.51 -6.88 -16.56
CA PHE A 452 -32.80 -8.10 -16.17
C PHE A 452 -32.40 -9.01 -17.36
N PHE A 453 -32.80 -8.67 -18.60
CA PHE A 453 -32.52 -9.49 -19.78
C PHE A 453 -32.03 -8.65 -20.97
N GLY A 454 -30.74 -8.80 -21.28
CA GLY A 454 -30.17 -8.62 -22.61
C GLY A 454 -30.38 -7.25 -23.28
N ARG A 455 -29.51 -6.28 -22.99
CA ARG A 455 -29.58 -4.91 -23.53
C ARG A 455 -29.00 -4.79 -24.93
N LYS A 456 -29.72 -4.19 -25.87
CA LYS A 456 -29.27 -3.98 -27.26
C LYS A 456 -29.02 -2.50 -27.51
N LEU A 457 -27.79 -2.17 -27.86
CA LEU A 457 -27.34 -0.85 -28.26
C LEU A 457 -27.07 -0.84 -29.76
N LEU A 458 -27.45 0.23 -30.44
CA LEU A 458 -27.16 0.43 -31.86
C LEU A 458 -26.27 1.67 -32.03
N LEU A 459 -24.98 1.43 -32.31
CA LEU A 459 -24.01 2.48 -32.56
C LEU A 459 -24.01 2.82 -34.06
N LYS A 460 -24.38 4.04 -34.43
CA LYS A 460 -24.49 4.48 -35.85
C LYS A 460 -23.40 5.49 -36.21
N CYS A 461 -22.79 5.32 -37.38
CA CYS A 461 -21.96 6.33 -38.01
C CYS A 461 -22.33 6.46 -39.50
N GLY A 462 -23.14 7.46 -39.84
CA GLY A 462 -23.65 7.62 -41.20
C GLY A 462 -24.49 6.41 -41.64
N ALA A 463 -24.02 5.69 -42.66
CA ALA A 463 -24.66 4.47 -43.17
C ALA A 463 -24.15 3.17 -42.50
N GLU A 464 -23.08 3.24 -41.71
CA GLU A 464 -22.52 2.12 -40.96
C GLU A 464 -23.20 2.00 -39.59
N ALA A 465 -23.42 0.76 -39.14
CA ALA A 465 -24.00 0.49 -37.84
C ALA A 465 -23.37 -0.74 -37.17
N LEU A 466 -23.19 -0.65 -35.86
CA LEU A 466 -22.75 -1.75 -35.01
C LEU A 466 -23.82 -1.99 -33.94
N THR A 467 -24.52 -3.11 -34.06
CA THR A 467 -25.43 -3.59 -33.02
C THR A 467 -24.62 -4.33 -31.97
N VAL A 468 -24.78 -3.95 -30.70
CA VAL A 468 -24.10 -4.53 -29.54
C VAL A 468 -25.16 -5.04 -28.57
N TRP A 469 -25.22 -6.35 -28.36
CA TRP A 469 -26.16 -7.00 -27.45
C TRP A 469 -25.40 -7.56 -26.25
N LEU A 470 -25.59 -6.94 -25.09
CA LEU A 470 -24.99 -7.38 -23.83
C LEU A 470 -25.72 -8.62 -23.32
N VAL A 471 -24.96 -9.67 -22.98
CA VAL A 471 -25.52 -10.94 -22.52
C VAL A 471 -25.21 -11.11 -21.02
N GLY A 472 -26.18 -10.75 -20.17
CA GLY A 472 -26.10 -10.82 -18.70
C GLY A 472 -25.65 -9.51 -18.03
N ASP A 473 -26.06 -9.29 -16.77
CA ASP A 473 -25.86 -8.01 -16.07
C ASP A 473 -24.50 -7.91 -15.36
N ASP A 474 -24.00 -9.02 -14.85
CA ASP A 474 -22.78 -9.05 -14.06
C ASP A 474 -21.76 -9.96 -14.74
N ALA A 475 -20.63 -9.37 -15.13
CA ALA A 475 -19.49 -10.10 -15.67
C ALA A 475 -19.08 -11.19 -14.67
N PHE A 476 -19.59 -12.41 -14.85
CA PHE A 476 -19.24 -13.59 -14.06
C PHE A 476 -18.73 -14.69 -14.98
N THR A 477 -17.65 -15.34 -14.55
CA THR A 477 -17.04 -16.54 -15.14
C THR A 477 -17.30 -17.74 -14.25
N MET A 478 -17.60 -18.89 -14.87
CA MET A 478 -17.85 -20.14 -14.14
C MET A 478 -16.52 -20.82 -13.83
N GLU A 479 -16.19 -20.99 -12.55
CA GLU A 479 -14.92 -21.61 -12.12
C GLU A 479 -15.01 -23.13 -12.00
N GLY A 480 -16.21 -23.68 -11.85
CA GLY A 480 -16.43 -25.13 -11.79
C GLY A 480 -17.87 -25.52 -11.48
N VAL A 481 -18.21 -26.77 -11.83
CA VAL A 481 -19.52 -27.38 -11.56
C VAL A 481 -19.34 -28.43 -10.46
N GLY A 482 -19.79 -28.11 -9.25
CA GLY A 482 -19.99 -29.12 -8.20
C GLY A 482 -21.29 -29.91 -8.43
N ALA A 483 -21.45 -31.04 -7.76
CA ALA A 483 -22.62 -31.92 -7.94
C ALA A 483 -23.99 -31.25 -7.67
N SER A 484 -24.02 -30.07 -7.02
CA SER A 484 -25.25 -29.30 -6.75
C SER A 484 -25.07 -27.78 -6.67
N VAL A 485 -23.87 -27.24 -6.91
CA VAL A 485 -23.59 -25.78 -6.83
C VAL A 485 -22.63 -25.36 -7.95
N ILE A 486 -22.97 -24.27 -8.65
CA ILE A 486 -22.11 -23.63 -9.66
C ILE A 486 -21.38 -22.47 -8.97
N ASN A 487 -20.05 -22.49 -8.99
CA ASN A 487 -19.24 -21.40 -8.45
C ASN A 487 -18.98 -20.36 -9.56
N LEU A 488 -19.32 -19.10 -9.28
CA LEU A 488 -19.16 -17.96 -10.17
C LEU A 488 -18.15 -16.98 -9.57
N SER A 489 -17.18 -16.52 -10.35
CA SER A 489 -16.27 -15.42 -9.99
C SER A 489 -16.48 -14.21 -10.89
N ARG A 490 -16.27 -13.01 -10.35
CA ARG A 490 -16.50 -11.76 -11.08
C ARG A 490 -15.40 -11.56 -12.12
N SER A 491 -15.78 -11.54 -13.38
CA SER A 491 -14.97 -11.28 -14.57
C SER A 491 -14.77 -9.78 -14.77
N ASP A 492 -13.59 -9.41 -15.25
CA ASP A 492 -13.22 -8.08 -15.72
C ASP A 492 -13.73 -7.80 -17.15
N LYS A 493 -14.36 -8.79 -17.79
CA LYS A 493 -14.90 -8.72 -19.15
C LYS A 493 -16.39 -9.11 -19.22
N ARG A 494 -17.18 -8.31 -19.95
CA ARG A 494 -18.59 -8.56 -20.30
C ARG A 494 -18.69 -9.31 -21.62
N ARG A 495 -19.61 -10.28 -21.69
CA ARG A 495 -19.94 -11.04 -22.90
C ARG A 495 -20.92 -10.29 -23.76
N VAL A 496 -20.65 -10.24 -25.06
CA VAL A 496 -21.41 -9.42 -26.02
C VAL A 496 -21.63 -10.18 -27.31
N LEU A 497 -22.86 -10.14 -27.82
CA LEU A 497 -23.20 -10.51 -29.18
C LEU A 497 -23.21 -9.24 -30.04
N PHE A 498 -22.41 -9.17 -31.11
CA PHE A 498 -22.34 -7.99 -31.95
C PHE A 498 -22.58 -8.29 -33.43
N LYS A 499 -23.12 -7.32 -34.16
CA LYS A 499 -23.37 -7.39 -35.60
C LYS A 499 -23.00 -6.06 -36.25
N HIS A 500 -22.09 -6.10 -37.23
CA HIS A 500 -21.68 -4.95 -38.02
C HIS A 500 -22.39 -4.94 -39.37
N GLU A 501 -22.97 -3.81 -39.75
CA GLU A 501 -23.72 -3.62 -41.00
C GLU A 501 -23.23 -2.35 -41.71
N GLU A 502 -22.83 -2.48 -42.98
CA GLU A 502 -22.27 -1.38 -43.79
C GLU A 502 -23.33 -0.67 -44.66
N GLN A 503 -24.62 -1.01 -44.50
CA GLN A 503 -25.73 -0.47 -45.31
C GLN A 503 -26.90 0.00 -44.44
N HIS A 504 -27.64 1.01 -44.96
CA HIS A 504 -28.79 1.69 -44.34
C HIS A 504 -29.62 0.79 -43.39
N VAL A 505 -29.49 1.03 -42.09
CA VAL A 505 -30.30 0.35 -41.07
C VAL A 505 -31.68 1.00 -40.98
N THR A 506 -32.73 0.24 -41.24
CA THR A 506 -34.12 0.64 -40.98
C THR A 506 -34.33 0.85 -39.48
N LYS A 507 -35.16 1.85 -39.16
CA LYS A 507 -35.52 2.32 -37.80
C LYS A 507 -35.55 1.16 -36.79
N ALA A 508 -34.73 1.24 -35.72
CA ALA A 508 -34.64 0.17 -34.75
C ALA A 508 -35.97 -0.06 -34.02
N SER A 509 -36.19 -1.29 -33.53
CA SER A 509 -37.33 -1.60 -32.67
C SER A 509 -37.25 -0.77 -31.38
N SER A 510 -38.40 -0.50 -30.74
CA SER A 510 -38.50 0.30 -29.50
C SER A 510 -37.71 -0.25 -28.29
N SER A 511 -37.07 -1.42 -28.43
CA SER A 511 -36.25 -2.10 -27.43
C SER A 511 -34.73 -1.95 -27.68
N VAL A 512 -34.32 -1.08 -28.59
CA VAL A 512 -32.91 -0.84 -28.94
C VAL A 512 -32.58 0.63 -28.75
N SER A 513 -31.57 0.92 -27.93
CA SER A 513 -31.13 2.29 -27.67
C SER A 513 -30.13 2.71 -28.74
N GLU A 514 -30.50 3.72 -29.53
CA GLU A 514 -29.69 4.21 -30.65
C GLU A 514 -28.74 5.32 -30.19
N HIS A 515 -27.46 5.20 -30.56
CA HIS A 515 -26.43 6.19 -30.26
C HIS A 515 -25.62 6.50 -31.52
N ALA A 516 -25.54 7.77 -31.91
CA ALA A 516 -24.58 8.18 -32.93
C ALA A 516 -23.16 8.05 -32.36
N VAL A 517 -22.17 7.63 -33.15
CA VAL A 517 -20.74 7.56 -32.77
C VAL A 517 -19.86 7.97 -33.95
N SER A 518 -18.60 8.33 -33.68
CA SER A 518 -17.64 8.56 -34.78
C SER A 518 -17.21 7.25 -35.44
N ARG A 519 -16.75 7.31 -36.70
CA ARG A 519 -16.24 6.13 -37.42
C ARG A 519 -15.05 5.50 -36.70
N ALA A 520 -14.15 6.32 -36.15
CA ALA A 520 -13.00 5.86 -35.41
C ALA A 520 -13.41 5.09 -34.14
N MET A 521 -14.42 5.57 -33.41
CA MET A 521 -14.99 4.87 -32.24
C MET A 521 -15.61 3.53 -32.64
N LEU A 522 -16.43 3.53 -33.71
CA LEU A 522 -17.09 2.33 -34.21
C LEU A 522 -16.08 1.26 -34.63
N HIS A 523 -15.05 1.63 -35.40
CA HIS A 523 -14.02 0.72 -35.87
C HIS A 523 -13.11 0.23 -34.73
N SER A 524 -12.82 1.07 -33.74
CA SER A 524 -12.03 0.67 -32.57
C SER A 524 -12.76 -0.38 -31.72
N ILE A 525 -14.05 -0.17 -31.42
CA ILE A 525 -14.88 -1.17 -30.74
C ILE A 525 -14.99 -2.45 -31.57
N LEU A 526 -15.23 -2.32 -32.88
CA LEU A 526 -15.35 -3.46 -33.77
C LEU A 526 -14.08 -4.32 -33.78
N THR A 527 -12.90 -3.68 -33.79
CA THR A 527 -11.61 -4.35 -33.76
C THR A 527 -11.42 -5.13 -32.45
N GLU A 528 -11.68 -4.51 -31.30
CA GLU A 528 -11.59 -5.16 -29.98
C GLU A 528 -12.56 -6.37 -29.87
N LEU A 529 -13.78 -6.20 -30.37
CA LEU A 529 -14.79 -7.27 -30.39
C LEU A 529 -14.38 -8.43 -31.32
N GLN A 530 -13.77 -8.13 -32.46
CA GLN A 530 -13.27 -9.14 -33.39
C GLN A 530 -12.05 -9.87 -32.83
N GLU A 531 -11.08 -9.15 -32.26
CA GLU A 531 -9.88 -9.71 -31.62
C GLU A 531 -10.25 -10.63 -30.45
N SER A 532 -11.18 -10.18 -29.60
CA SER A 532 -11.66 -10.97 -28.47
C SER A 532 -12.41 -12.25 -28.91
N ALA A 533 -13.06 -12.24 -30.08
CA ALA A 533 -13.71 -13.42 -30.64
C ALA A 533 -12.72 -14.52 -31.07
N PHE A 534 -11.45 -14.19 -31.38
CA PHE A 534 -10.44 -15.18 -31.80
C PHE A 534 -10.05 -16.14 -30.67
N TYR A 535 -10.24 -15.76 -29.40
CA TYR A 535 -10.02 -16.64 -28.26
C TYR A 535 -11.08 -17.75 -28.12
N LEU A 536 -12.16 -17.70 -28.90
CA LEU A 536 -13.22 -18.71 -28.91
C LEU A 536 -13.01 -19.76 -30.02
N PRO A 537 -13.46 -21.02 -29.84
CA PRO A 537 -13.48 -22.01 -30.90
C PRO A 537 -14.28 -21.51 -32.11
N PRO A 538 -13.82 -21.72 -33.36
CA PRO A 538 -14.46 -21.20 -34.57
C PRO A 538 -15.97 -21.52 -34.69
N SER A 539 -16.38 -22.71 -34.23
CA SER A 539 -17.78 -23.17 -34.22
C SER A 539 -18.69 -22.41 -33.25
N SER A 540 -18.13 -21.63 -32.34
CA SER A 540 -18.83 -20.93 -31.26
C SER A 540 -18.79 -19.41 -31.43
N ARG A 541 -18.18 -18.90 -32.51
CA ARG A 541 -17.97 -17.46 -32.74
C ARG A 541 -19.19 -16.75 -33.28
N VAL A 542 -20.15 -17.43 -33.92
CA VAL A 542 -21.29 -16.80 -34.60
C VAL A 542 -22.59 -17.54 -34.31
N VAL A 543 -23.64 -16.78 -34.00
CA VAL A 543 -25.01 -17.27 -33.79
C VAL A 543 -25.98 -16.34 -34.52
N LYS A 544 -26.74 -16.86 -35.51
CA LYS A 544 -27.78 -16.13 -36.26
C LYS A 544 -27.35 -14.69 -36.64
N ASP A 545 -26.21 -14.59 -37.32
CA ASP A 545 -25.60 -13.36 -37.83
C ASP A 545 -24.99 -12.41 -36.78
N PHE A 546 -24.95 -12.80 -35.51
CA PHE A 546 -24.20 -12.11 -34.46
C PHE A 546 -22.91 -12.85 -34.14
N ALA A 547 -21.80 -12.13 -34.06
CA ALA A 547 -20.54 -12.64 -33.56
C ALA A 547 -20.48 -12.51 -32.02
N LEU A 548 -19.81 -13.45 -31.35
CA LEU A 548 -19.57 -13.41 -29.91
C LEU A 548 -18.21 -12.76 -29.63
N GLY A 549 -18.20 -11.71 -28.82
CA GLY A 549 -16.99 -11.01 -28.38
C GLY A 549 -17.06 -10.63 -26.89
N PHE A 550 -15.99 -10.00 -26.41
CA PHE A 550 -15.87 -9.56 -25.02
C PHE A 550 -15.52 -8.08 -24.96
N LEU A 551 -16.15 -7.34 -24.04
CA LEU A 551 -15.81 -5.94 -23.74
C LEU A 551 -15.23 -5.85 -22.32
N PRO A 552 -14.14 -5.11 -22.09
CA PRO A 552 -13.63 -4.84 -20.74
C PRO A 552 -14.63 -4.02 -19.91
N VAL A 553 -14.67 -4.28 -18.61
CA VAL A 553 -15.58 -3.60 -17.65
C VAL A 553 -14.94 -2.33 -17.05
N SER A 554 -13.64 -2.10 -17.28
CA SER A 554 -12.90 -0.95 -16.76
C SER A 554 -12.06 -0.26 -17.84
N THR A 555 -12.30 1.04 -18.01
CA THR A 555 -11.30 2.07 -18.36
C THR A 555 -11.56 3.29 -17.49
#